data_AF-A0A8J7UMI4-F1
#
_entry.id   AF-A0A8J7UMI4-F1
#
_cell.length_a   1.000
_cell.length_b   1.000
_cell.length_c   1.000
_cell.angle_alpha   90.00
_cell.angle_beta   90.00
_cell.angle_gamma   90.00
#
_symmetry.space_group_name_H-M   'P 1'
#
loop_
_entity.id
_entity.type
_entity.pdbx_description
1 polymer ?
#
loop_
_entity_poly.entity_id
_entity_poly.type
_entity_poly.pdbx_seq_one_letter_code
_entity_poly.pdbx_strand_id
1 'polypeptide(L)'
;MVSNFSVDGDSHDVAKGIKAGLEAALYEEGIEEPDPQEGFSDKNIKIQKEVYRVSEDWGLPIIRTWYRYGQFEPYENLRPQYLDISPLEDPERLVHADYTRREIKSYFLTNNIEDDWKMPLFDFLNENYNEWAPARYKQIYQSNLDILDILDSVAVSSNRELRDSVGDAIDDLQSSTLDLRYELEKIDVFDTNIQSHIIGFLETLQDALVSLEASEGEGLSFQTVRRSRNLYHGYIWPWGAMQISLDQAEAPRDEIDQFRMKGRDILSQFRETFPQQRTSWEDEVASVGLSPSLGDYQNARGEVSTQLGELERGLVMSGMND
;
A
#
# COMPACT_ATOMS: atom_id res chain seq x y z
N MET A 1 -4.98 16.17 3.47
CA MET A 1 -4.19 16.85 2.43
C MET A 1 -2.75 16.38 2.58
N VAL A 2 -2.26 15.55 1.67
CA VAL A 2 -0.83 15.23 1.58
C VAL A 2 -0.21 16.30 0.70
N SER A 3 0.88 16.94 1.15
CA SER A 3 1.58 17.97 0.37
C SER A 3 2.10 17.39 -0.95
N ASN A 4 2.00 18.18 -2.02
CA ASN A 4 2.52 17.82 -3.34
C ASN A 4 4.03 17.51 -3.26
N PHE A 5 4.40 16.27 -3.58
CA PHE A 5 5.77 15.80 -3.68
C PHE A 5 6.22 15.81 -5.15
N SER A 6 6.41 17.01 -5.70
CA SER A 6 6.98 17.20 -7.05
C SER A 6 8.43 17.65 -6.96
N VAL A 7 9.30 17.09 -7.79
CA VAL A 7 10.65 17.61 -8.08
C VAL A 7 10.65 18.18 -9.51
N ASP A 8 11.29 19.34 -9.71
CA ASP A 8 11.38 19.98 -11.03
C ASP A 8 12.84 19.90 -11.52
N GLY A 9 13.06 19.41 -12.74
CA GLY A 9 14.39 19.22 -13.34
C GLY A 9 14.32 18.68 -14.77
N ASP A 10 15.46 18.59 -15.49
CA ASP A 10 15.52 18.11 -16.88
C ASP A 10 15.03 16.65 -17.02
N SER A 11 15.15 15.86 -15.95
CA SER A 11 14.60 14.50 -15.80
C SER A 11 13.08 14.42 -15.98
N HIS A 12 12.39 15.55 -15.75
CA HIS A 12 10.95 15.65 -15.93
C HIS A 12 10.54 15.44 -17.39
N ASP A 13 11.32 15.95 -18.35
CA ASP A 13 11.01 15.78 -19.77
C ASP A 13 11.34 14.36 -20.26
N VAL A 14 12.33 13.70 -19.66
CA VAL A 14 12.60 12.26 -19.89
C VAL A 14 11.39 11.44 -19.43
N ALA A 15 10.91 11.66 -18.19
CA ALA A 15 9.75 10.97 -17.67
C ALA A 15 8.47 11.21 -18.51
N LYS A 16 8.26 12.42 -19.04
CA LYS A 16 7.20 12.70 -20.03
C LYS A 16 7.36 11.88 -21.31
N GLY A 17 8.57 11.82 -21.82
CA GLY A 17 8.89 11.06 -23.03
C GLY A 17 8.60 9.57 -22.86
N ILE A 18 8.93 9.01 -21.69
CA ILE A 18 8.61 7.63 -21.33
C ILE A 18 7.09 7.41 -21.35
N LYS A 19 6.34 8.27 -20.65
CA LYS A 19 4.87 8.16 -20.55
C LYS A 19 4.17 8.28 -21.89
N ALA A 20 4.62 9.19 -22.75
CA ALA A 20 4.10 9.30 -24.11
C ALA A 20 4.32 8.02 -24.94
N GLY A 21 5.45 7.34 -24.75
CA GLY A 21 5.70 6.03 -25.37
C GLY A 21 4.80 4.93 -24.83
N LEU A 22 4.54 4.92 -23.51
CA LEU A 22 3.57 4.02 -22.87
C LEU A 22 2.16 4.23 -23.39
N GLU A 23 1.66 5.47 -23.42
CA GLU A 23 0.34 5.83 -23.94
C GLU A 23 0.17 5.36 -25.39
N ALA A 24 1.19 5.55 -26.23
CA ALA A 24 1.16 5.10 -27.62
C ALA A 24 1.27 3.58 -27.79
N ALA A 25 1.81 2.86 -26.80
CA ALA A 25 1.82 1.40 -26.76
C ALA A 25 0.44 0.86 -26.36
N LEU A 26 -0.17 1.42 -25.30
CA LEU A 26 -1.54 1.10 -24.90
C LEU A 26 -2.54 1.35 -26.05
N TYR A 27 -2.33 2.43 -26.80
CA TYR A 27 -3.14 2.73 -27.99
C TYR A 27 -3.03 1.63 -29.07
N GLU A 28 -1.82 1.09 -29.29
CA GLU A 28 -1.60 0.05 -30.30
C GLU A 28 -2.21 -1.29 -29.90
N GLU A 29 -2.21 -1.61 -28.61
CA GLU A 29 -2.89 -2.79 -28.06
C GLU A 29 -4.42 -2.63 -27.96
N GLY A 30 -4.96 -1.49 -28.41
CA GLY A 30 -6.41 -1.24 -28.40
C GLY A 30 -6.99 -1.16 -26.99
N ILE A 31 -6.17 -0.78 -26.00
CA ILE A 31 -6.59 -0.58 -24.61
C ILE A 31 -7.33 0.76 -24.54
N GLU A 32 -8.66 0.68 -24.66
CA GLU A 32 -9.55 1.82 -24.46
C GLU A 32 -9.91 1.95 -22.98
N GLU A 33 -9.78 3.16 -22.41
CA GLU A 33 -10.04 3.36 -20.99
C GLU A 33 -10.88 4.62 -20.74
N PRO A 34 -12.14 4.48 -20.29
CA PRO A 34 -12.95 5.63 -19.88
C PRO A 34 -12.58 6.09 -18.47
N ASP A 35 -12.52 7.42 -18.33
CA ASP A 35 -12.67 8.31 -17.16
C ASP A 35 -12.00 7.92 -15.81
N PRO A 36 -11.22 8.82 -15.20
CA PRO A 36 -10.46 8.55 -13.99
C PRO A 36 -11.36 8.60 -12.77
N GLN A 37 -11.29 7.56 -11.96
CA GLN A 37 -11.62 7.72 -10.55
C GLN A 37 -10.53 8.60 -9.91
N GLU A 38 -10.92 9.72 -9.32
CA GLU A 38 -10.05 10.51 -8.45
C GLU A 38 -9.59 9.62 -7.26
N GLY A 39 -8.28 9.38 -7.12
CA GLY A 39 -7.71 8.68 -5.97
C GLY A 39 -6.78 7.52 -6.32
N PHE A 40 -6.80 6.48 -5.47
CA PHE A 40 -6.11 5.20 -5.66
C PHE A 40 -6.61 4.57 -6.96
N SER A 41 -5.84 4.69 -8.04
CA SER A 41 -6.16 4.12 -9.34
C SER A 41 -5.12 3.06 -9.69
N ASP A 42 -5.57 1.84 -9.89
CA ASP A 42 -4.77 0.69 -10.32
C ASP A 42 -3.91 1.04 -11.53
N LYS A 43 -4.47 1.79 -12.48
CA LYS A 43 -3.79 2.26 -13.69
C LYS A 43 -2.61 3.16 -13.34
N ASN A 44 -2.83 4.16 -12.49
CA ASN A 44 -1.75 5.03 -12.03
C ASN A 44 -0.67 4.24 -11.31
N ILE A 45 -1.05 3.22 -10.54
CA ILE A 45 -0.06 2.34 -9.90
C ILE A 45 0.75 1.64 -10.97
N LYS A 46 0.14 0.96 -11.95
CA LYS A 46 0.84 0.25 -13.03
C LYS A 46 1.75 1.15 -13.86
N ILE A 47 1.28 2.33 -14.28
CA ILE A 47 2.10 3.33 -15.01
C ILE A 47 3.41 3.61 -14.29
N GLN A 48 3.37 3.75 -12.96
CA GLN A 48 4.57 4.07 -12.17
C GLN A 48 5.60 2.94 -12.22
N LYS A 49 5.14 1.68 -12.30
CA LYS A 49 6.00 0.48 -12.35
C LYS A 49 6.60 0.40 -13.74
N GLU A 50 5.78 0.57 -14.77
CA GLU A 50 6.23 0.60 -16.17
C GLU A 50 7.26 1.68 -16.46
N VAL A 51 7.01 2.91 -16.01
CA VAL A 51 7.94 4.04 -16.15
C VAL A 51 9.24 3.78 -15.38
N TYR A 52 9.15 3.17 -14.20
CA TYR A 52 10.32 2.80 -13.40
C TYR A 52 11.15 1.72 -14.09
N ARG A 53 10.52 0.65 -14.60
CA ARG A 53 11.18 -0.51 -15.24
C ARG A 53 12.00 -0.09 -16.44
N VAL A 54 11.40 0.63 -17.39
CA VAL A 54 12.13 1.09 -18.58
C VAL A 54 13.27 2.05 -18.22
N SER A 55 13.07 2.87 -17.19
CA SER A 55 14.12 3.75 -16.70
C SER A 55 15.28 2.96 -16.09
N GLU A 56 15.00 1.91 -15.33
CA GLU A 56 16.01 1.02 -14.78
C GLU A 56 16.80 0.30 -15.87
N ASP A 57 16.10 -0.38 -16.77
CA ASP A 57 16.72 -1.20 -17.80
C ASP A 57 17.59 -0.37 -18.76
N TRP A 58 17.19 0.87 -19.03
CA TRP A 58 17.88 1.74 -19.98
C TRP A 58 18.77 2.78 -19.32
N GLY A 59 18.82 2.80 -17.99
CA GLY A 59 19.60 3.76 -17.21
C GLY A 59 19.18 5.21 -17.45
N LEU A 60 17.87 5.47 -17.59
CA LEU A 60 17.35 6.80 -17.87
C LEU A 60 17.48 7.70 -16.63
N PRO A 61 17.87 8.97 -16.78
CA PRO A 61 18.12 9.87 -15.66
C PRO A 61 16.80 10.43 -15.12
N ILE A 62 16.03 9.62 -14.40
CA ILE A 62 14.86 10.06 -13.63
C ILE A 62 14.99 9.65 -12.18
N ILE A 63 14.36 10.38 -11.27
CA ILE A 63 14.27 9.93 -9.88
C ILE A 63 13.45 8.64 -9.82
N ARG A 64 14.02 7.62 -9.20
CA ARG A 64 13.46 6.30 -8.96
C ARG A 64 13.49 6.01 -7.47
N THR A 65 12.36 5.59 -6.91
CA THR A 65 12.27 5.22 -5.51
C THR A 65 11.14 4.20 -5.26
N TRP A 66 10.94 3.81 -4.00
CA TRP A 66 9.94 2.84 -3.55
C TRP A 66 8.99 3.49 -2.52
N TYR A 67 7.75 3.76 -2.90
CA TYR A 67 6.74 4.43 -2.08
C TYR A 67 5.34 3.84 -2.26
N ARG A 68 4.66 3.59 -1.12
CA ARG A 68 3.32 2.99 -0.92
C ARG A 68 3.12 1.63 -1.58
N TYR A 69 3.12 1.59 -2.90
CA TYR A 69 2.92 0.40 -3.73
C TYR A 69 4.20 -0.02 -4.45
N GLY A 70 5.35 0.25 -3.86
CA GLY A 70 6.67 -0.06 -4.41
C GLY A 70 7.17 1.01 -5.38
N GLN A 71 7.68 0.61 -6.54
CA GLN A 71 8.26 1.51 -7.55
C GLN A 71 7.43 2.75 -7.81
N PHE A 72 8.11 3.89 -7.80
CA PHE A 72 7.52 5.21 -7.80
C PHE A 72 8.48 6.26 -8.41
N GLU A 73 7.95 7.14 -9.26
CA GLU A 73 8.64 8.36 -9.72
C GLU A 73 7.95 9.63 -9.12
N PRO A 74 8.72 10.53 -8.48
CA PRO A 74 8.17 11.69 -7.77
C PRO A 74 7.96 12.92 -8.69
N TYR A 75 7.45 12.73 -9.90
CA TYR A 75 7.13 13.83 -10.82
C TYR A 75 5.62 13.99 -10.90
N GLU A 76 5.00 14.51 -9.82
CA GLU A 76 3.53 14.56 -9.67
C GLU A 76 2.78 15.23 -10.81
N ASN A 77 3.36 16.26 -11.44
CA ASN A 77 2.80 16.91 -12.63
C ASN A 77 2.67 15.96 -13.83
N LEU A 78 3.25 14.77 -13.76
CA LEU A 78 3.20 13.73 -14.78
C LEU A 78 2.30 12.57 -14.41
N ARG A 79 1.73 12.53 -13.20
CA ARG A 79 0.70 11.53 -12.91
C ARG A 79 -0.51 11.91 -13.75
N PRO A 80 -0.89 11.10 -14.75
CA PRO A 80 -2.01 11.46 -15.59
C PRO A 80 -3.25 11.52 -14.71
N GLN A 81 -3.92 12.68 -14.69
CA GLN A 81 -5.31 12.71 -14.20
C GLN A 81 -6.17 11.89 -15.16
N TYR A 82 -5.89 12.00 -16.45
CA TYR A 82 -6.47 11.22 -17.53
C TYR A 82 -5.30 10.67 -18.36
N LEU A 83 -5.30 9.38 -18.66
CA LEU A 83 -4.37 8.79 -19.62
C LEU A 83 -4.77 9.26 -21.03
N ASP A 84 -3.87 9.98 -21.72
CA ASP A 84 -4.13 10.42 -23.09
C ASP A 84 -3.63 9.36 -24.08
N ILE A 85 -4.40 8.27 -24.19
CA ILE A 85 -4.09 7.14 -25.05
C ILE A 85 -4.36 7.53 -26.50
N SER A 86 -3.32 7.98 -27.20
CA SER A 86 -3.40 8.47 -28.57
C SER A 86 -2.20 8.03 -29.41
N PRO A 87 -2.29 8.11 -30.76
CA PRO A 87 -1.12 7.91 -31.60
C PRO A 87 0.01 8.87 -31.23
N LEU A 88 1.24 8.40 -31.35
CA LEU A 88 2.42 9.18 -31.03
C LEU A 88 2.58 10.38 -31.99
N GLU A 89 2.49 11.61 -31.48
CA GLU A 89 2.55 12.83 -32.31
C GLU A 89 3.90 13.02 -33.03
N ASP A 90 5.01 12.76 -32.34
CA ASP A 90 6.37 12.86 -32.88
C ASP A 90 7.18 11.62 -32.44
N PRO A 91 7.15 10.54 -33.24
CA PRO A 91 7.77 9.26 -32.87
C PRO A 91 9.29 9.33 -32.79
N GLU A 92 9.92 10.20 -33.56
CA GLU A 92 11.39 10.36 -33.62
C GLU A 92 11.92 11.37 -32.60
N ARG A 93 11.03 12.01 -31.83
CA ARG A 93 11.45 12.89 -30.74
C ARG A 93 12.31 12.12 -29.75
N LEU A 94 13.51 12.64 -29.49
CA LEU A 94 14.40 12.12 -28.47
C LEU A 94 13.77 12.30 -27.08
N VAL A 95 13.77 11.22 -26.32
CA VAL A 95 13.44 11.17 -24.88
C VAL A 95 14.70 11.35 -24.07
N HIS A 96 15.78 10.70 -24.50
CA HIS A 96 17.14 10.82 -23.98
C HIS A 96 18.12 10.77 -25.17
N ALA A 97 19.40 11.10 -24.97
CA ALA A 97 20.41 11.18 -26.03
C ALA A 97 20.44 9.97 -26.98
N ASP A 98 20.10 8.78 -26.46
CA ASP A 98 20.18 7.51 -27.16
C ASP A 98 18.82 6.88 -27.49
N TYR A 99 17.70 7.48 -27.07
CA TYR A 99 16.38 6.86 -27.17
C TYR A 99 15.30 7.82 -27.64
N THR A 100 14.48 7.36 -28.57
CA THR A 100 13.30 8.03 -29.14
C THR A 100 12.01 7.55 -28.48
N ARG A 101 10.92 8.32 -28.64
CA ARG A 101 9.59 7.89 -28.16
C ARG A 101 9.10 6.61 -28.84
N ARG A 102 9.46 6.40 -30.10
CA ARG A 102 9.18 5.15 -30.84
C ARG A 102 9.87 3.94 -30.21
N GLU A 103 11.11 4.09 -29.79
CA GLU A 103 11.84 3.01 -29.11
C GLU A 103 11.20 2.69 -27.76
N ILE A 104 10.85 3.71 -26.97
CA ILE A 104 10.12 3.53 -25.70
C ILE A 104 8.80 2.78 -25.93
N LYS A 105 8.01 3.19 -26.93
CA LYS A 105 6.78 2.46 -27.30
C LYS A 105 7.09 1.00 -27.62
N SER A 106 8.12 0.75 -28.43
CA SER A 106 8.50 -0.60 -28.85
C SER A 106 8.94 -1.47 -27.67
N TYR A 107 9.55 -0.87 -26.64
CA TYR A 107 9.89 -1.55 -25.39
C TYR A 107 8.64 -2.10 -24.69
N PHE A 108 7.59 -1.29 -24.51
CA PHE A 108 6.37 -1.73 -23.85
C PHE A 108 5.65 -2.83 -24.63
N LEU A 109 5.59 -2.71 -25.96
CA LEU A 109 5.01 -3.76 -26.81
C LEU A 109 5.81 -5.07 -26.73
N THR A 110 7.14 -4.99 -26.70
CA THR A 110 8.02 -6.17 -26.62
C THR A 110 7.92 -6.86 -25.27
N ASN A 111 7.67 -6.10 -24.20
CA ASN A 111 7.49 -6.61 -22.84
C ASN A 111 6.02 -6.91 -22.49
N ASN A 112 5.15 -7.02 -23.51
CA ASN A 112 3.77 -7.49 -23.35
C ASN A 112 2.95 -6.66 -22.36
N ILE A 113 2.96 -5.34 -22.55
CA ILE A 113 2.19 -4.38 -21.74
C ILE A 113 0.68 -4.73 -21.64
N GLU A 114 0.12 -5.45 -22.61
CA GLU A 114 -1.27 -5.90 -22.59
C GLU A 114 -1.57 -6.82 -21.40
N ASP A 115 -0.71 -7.82 -21.15
CA ASP A 115 -0.88 -8.78 -20.05
C ASP A 115 -0.78 -8.07 -18.70
N ASP A 116 0.26 -7.24 -18.53
CA ASP A 116 0.46 -6.43 -17.33
C ASP A 116 -0.72 -5.50 -17.06
N TRP A 117 -1.29 -4.90 -18.11
CA TRP A 117 -2.42 -3.99 -17.98
C TRP A 117 -3.72 -4.69 -17.58
N LYS A 118 -3.96 -5.90 -18.10
CA LYS A 118 -5.18 -6.69 -17.82
C LYS A 118 -5.14 -7.47 -16.51
N MET A 119 -3.96 -7.73 -15.98
CA MET A 119 -3.78 -8.46 -14.71
C MET A 119 -4.48 -7.74 -13.53
N PRO A 120 -5.16 -8.44 -12.60
CA PRO A 120 -5.64 -7.82 -11.38
C PRO A 120 -4.53 -7.11 -10.60
N LEU A 121 -4.81 -5.97 -9.95
CA LEU A 121 -3.76 -5.14 -9.36
C LEU A 121 -2.90 -5.89 -8.34
N PHE A 122 -3.51 -6.66 -7.45
CA PHE A 122 -2.80 -7.38 -6.40
C PHE A 122 -1.89 -8.48 -6.98
N ASP A 123 -2.36 -9.21 -7.99
CA ASP A 123 -1.54 -10.18 -8.73
C ASP A 123 -0.33 -9.48 -9.39
N PHE A 124 -0.58 -8.37 -10.09
CA PHE A 124 0.46 -7.56 -10.73
C PHE A 124 1.50 -7.07 -9.72
N LEU A 125 1.06 -6.55 -8.57
CA LEU A 125 1.96 -6.07 -7.53
C LEU A 125 2.78 -7.21 -6.93
N ASN A 126 2.18 -8.38 -6.70
CA ASN A 126 2.89 -9.53 -6.16
C ASN A 126 3.97 -10.04 -7.13
N GLU A 127 3.66 -10.18 -8.42
CA GLU A 127 4.64 -10.54 -9.43
C GLU A 127 5.75 -9.49 -9.51
N ASN A 128 5.36 -8.21 -9.58
CA ASN A 128 6.30 -7.10 -9.63
C ASN A 128 7.24 -7.04 -8.42
N TYR A 129 6.75 -7.28 -7.20
CA TYR A 129 7.61 -7.32 -6.02
C TYR A 129 8.50 -8.55 -6.01
N ASN A 130 8.07 -9.65 -6.61
CA ASN A 130 8.91 -10.83 -6.68
C ASN A 130 10.14 -10.62 -7.56
N GLU A 131 9.99 -9.86 -8.63
CA GLU A 131 11.03 -9.57 -9.60
C GLU A 131 11.87 -8.34 -9.25
N TRP A 132 11.23 -7.22 -8.91
CA TRP A 132 11.88 -5.91 -8.83
C TRP A 132 12.15 -5.41 -7.41
N ALA A 133 11.49 -5.95 -6.38
CA ALA A 133 11.65 -5.40 -5.03
C ALA A 133 13.08 -5.56 -4.52
N PRO A 134 13.68 -4.50 -3.94
CA PRO A 134 14.95 -4.61 -3.26
C PRO A 134 14.86 -5.73 -2.23
N ALA A 135 15.82 -6.65 -2.24
CA ALA A 135 15.80 -7.84 -1.37
C ALA A 135 15.58 -7.49 0.12
N ARG A 136 16.09 -6.32 0.53
CA ARG A 136 15.92 -5.74 1.87
C ARG A 136 14.45 -5.47 2.23
N TYR A 137 13.62 -5.01 1.29
CA TYR A 137 12.24 -4.57 1.53
C TYR A 137 11.17 -5.45 0.90
N LYS A 138 11.57 -6.46 0.11
CA LYS A 138 10.65 -7.34 -0.60
C LYS A 138 9.57 -7.94 0.31
N GLN A 139 9.98 -8.56 1.41
CA GLN A 139 9.03 -9.21 2.32
C GLN A 139 8.09 -8.20 3.00
N ILE A 140 8.57 -7.00 3.33
CA ILE A 140 7.72 -5.93 3.89
C ILE A 140 6.62 -5.54 2.89
N TYR A 141 6.95 -5.38 1.61
CA TYR A 141 5.94 -5.06 0.61
C TYR A 141 4.97 -6.21 0.38
N GLN A 142 5.42 -7.45 0.45
CA GLN A 142 4.55 -8.64 0.33
C GLN A 142 3.59 -8.73 1.51
N SER A 143 4.08 -8.70 2.76
CA SER A 143 3.21 -8.73 3.94
C SER A 143 2.26 -7.54 3.99
N ASN A 144 2.71 -6.35 3.54
CA ASN A 144 1.83 -5.19 3.42
C ASN A 144 0.78 -5.35 2.31
N LEU A 145 1.10 -6.06 1.22
CA LEU A 145 0.15 -6.36 0.14
C LEU A 145 -0.96 -7.28 0.65
N ASP A 146 -0.62 -8.30 1.42
CA ASP A 146 -1.59 -9.21 2.05
C ASP A 146 -2.55 -8.44 2.97
N ILE A 147 -2.02 -7.54 3.81
CA ILE A 147 -2.84 -6.65 4.66
C ILE A 147 -3.76 -5.79 3.81
N LEU A 148 -3.27 -5.20 2.72
CA LEU A 148 -4.08 -4.37 1.85
C LEU A 148 -5.21 -5.16 1.19
N ASP A 149 -4.98 -6.41 0.80
CA ASP A 149 -5.99 -7.28 0.19
C ASP A 149 -7.11 -7.63 1.17
N ILE A 150 -6.74 -7.95 2.42
CA ILE A 150 -7.68 -8.16 3.53
C ILE A 150 -8.52 -6.88 3.76
N LEU A 151 -7.86 -5.73 3.85
CA LEU A 151 -8.53 -4.44 4.08
C LEU A 151 -9.47 -4.05 2.93
N ASP A 152 -9.09 -4.35 1.69
CA ASP A 152 -9.93 -4.07 0.52
C ASP A 152 -11.17 -4.97 0.53
N SER A 153 -10.98 -6.27 0.80
CA SER A 153 -12.07 -7.24 0.99
C SER A 153 -13.04 -6.81 2.08
N VAL A 154 -12.54 -6.38 3.24
CA VAL A 154 -13.35 -5.83 4.34
C VAL A 154 -14.12 -4.58 3.88
N ALA A 155 -13.45 -3.65 3.19
CA ALA A 155 -14.02 -2.37 2.78
C ALA A 155 -15.16 -2.49 1.77
N VAL A 156 -15.08 -3.45 0.83
CA VAL A 156 -16.08 -3.61 -0.24
C VAL A 156 -17.22 -4.57 0.12
N SER A 157 -17.01 -5.46 1.09
CA SER A 157 -18.01 -6.41 1.55
C SER A 157 -19.26 -5.72 2.10
N SER A 158 -20.45 -6.25 1.80
CA SER A 158 -21.70 -5.88 2.48
C SER A 158 -21.68 -6.29 3.96
N ASN A 159 -22.61 -5.78 4.78
CA ASN A 159 -22.62 -6.12 6.22
C ASN A 159 -22.81 -7.62 6.45
N ARG A 160 -23.54 -8.30 5.56
CA ARG A 160 -23.75 -9.74 5.64
C ARG A 160 -22.50 -10.50 5.26
N GLU A 161 -21.90 -10.18 4.11
CA GLU A 161 -20.66 -10.85 3.65
C GLU A 161 -19.56 -10.70 4.68
N LEU A 162 -19.33 -9.48 5.18
CA LEU A 162 -18.31 -9.23 6.20
C LEU A 162 -18.60 -9.99 7.50
N ARG A 163 -19.87 -10.16 7.88
CA ARG A 163 -20.22 -10.96 9.05
C ARG A 163 -19.92 -12.45 8.83
N ASP A 164 -20.21 -12.96 7.64
CA ASP A 164 -20.00 -14.36 7.30
C ASP A 164 -18.49 -14.69 7.16
N SER A 165 -17.64 -13.69 6.89
CA SER A 165 -16.18 -13.85 6.68
C SER A 165 -15.30 -13.16 7.73
N VAL A 166 -15.86 -12.66 8.84
CA VAL A 166 -15.09 -11.88 9.83
C VAL A 166 -14.00 -12.72 10.51
N GLY A 167 -14.29 -13.99 10.79
CA GLY A 167 -13.32 -14.92 11.39
C GLY A 167 -12.10 -15.13 10.48
N ASP A 168 -12.32 -15.35 9.19
CA ASP A 168 -11.24 -15.47 8.19
C ASP A 168 -10.40 -14.19 8.15
N ALA A 169 -11.04 -13.02 8.15
CA ALA A 169 -10.35 -11.73 8.18
C ALA A 169 -9.51 -11.51 9.45
N ILE A 170 -9.95 -12.02 10.61
CA ILE A 170 -9.19 -11.97 11.86
C ILE A 170 -7.93 -12.83 11.74
N ASP A 171 -8.08 -14.08 11.32
CA ASP A 171 -6.97 -15.04 11.21
C ASP A 171 -5.92 -14.57 10.19
N ASP A 172 -6.37 -14.15 9.00
CA ASP A 172 -5.50 -13.65 7.94
C ASP A 172 -4.77 -12.38 8.41
N LEU A 173 -5.49 -11.42 9.01
CA LEU A 173 -4.88 -10.17 9.48
C LEU A 173 -3.88 -10.42 10.61
N GLN A 174 -4.17 -11.36 11.51
CA GLN A 174 -3.24 -11.75 12.57
C GLN A 174 -1.94 -12.31 11.97
N SER A 175 -2.05 -13.22 11.00
CA SER A 175 -0.88 -13.80 10.33
C SER A 175 -0.05 -12.73 9.62
N SER A 176 -0.66 -11.93 8.74
CA SER A 176 0.07 -10.91 7.97
C SER A 176 0.63 -9.79 8.86
N THR A 177 -0.01 -9.48 10.00
CA THR A 177 0.52 -8.51 10.98
C THR A 177 1.76 -9.05 11.69
N LEU A 178 1.80 -10.35 12.01
CA LEU A 178 2.99 -10.98 12.61
C LEU A 178 4.16 -10.98 11.63
N ASP A 179 3.91 -11.34 10.38
CA ASP A 179 4.94 -11.30 9.33
C ASP A 179 5.46 -9.89 9.12
N LEU A 180 4.58 -8.89 8.97
CA LEU A 180 4.99 -7.50 8.83
C LEU A 180 5.78 -7.01 10.04
N ARG A 181 5.37 -7.34 11.28
CA ARG A 181 6.12 -6.97 12.49
C ARG A 181 7.53 -7.52 12.43
N TYR A 182 7.67 -8.82 12.15
CA TYR A 182 8.95 -9.48 12.09
C TYR A 182 9.87 -8.85 11.03
N GLU A 183 9.33 -8.50 9.87
CA GLU A 183 10.11 -7.86 8.81
C GLU A 183 10.48 -6.40 9.13
N LEU A 184 9.58 -5.62 9.75
CA LEU A 184 9.89 -4.25 10.19
C LEU A 184 10.99 -4.22 11.26
N GLU A 185 10.99 -5.16 12.20
CA GLU A 185 11.99 -5.24 13.28
C GLU A 185 13.41 -5.54 12.78
N LYS A 186 13.55 -6.22 11.63
CA LYS A 186 14.86 -6.55 11.05
C LYS A 186 15.59 -5.35 10.45
N ILE A 187 14.87 -4.27 10.14
CA ILE A 187 15.41 -3.17 9.34
C ILE A 187 15.46 -1.89 10.17
N ASP A 188 16.68 -1.42 10.40
CA ASP A 188 17.02 -0.26 11.24
C ASP A 188 16.39 1.07 10.80
N VAL A 189 15.97 1.21 9.53
CA VAL A 189 15.30 2.42 9.05
C VAL A 189 13.91 2.61 9.66
N PHE A 190 13.28 1.55 10.17
CA PHE A 190 12.01 1.62 10.88
C PHE A 190 12.26 1.80 12.37
N ASP A 191 12.17 3.05 12.83
CA ASP A 191 12.25 3.34 14.26
C ASP A 191 11.02 2.78 15.03
N THR A 192 11.15 2.71 16.36
CA THR A 192 10.08 2.20 17.23
C THR A 192 8.78 2.99 17.09
N ASN A 193 8.82 4.27 16.70
CA ASN A 193 7.59 5.05 16.51
C ASN A 193 6.84 4.58 15.27
N ILE A 194 7.54 4.31 14.16
CA ILE A 194 6.93 3.80 12.94
C ILE A 194 6.38 2.39 13.16
N GLN A 195 7.17 1.52 13.78
CA GLN A 195 6.75 0.16 14.12
C GLN A 195 5.50 0.19 14.99
N SER A 196 5.54 0.93 16.10
CA SER A 196 4.40 1.09 17.01
C SER A 196 3.18 1.69 16.31
N HIS A 197 3.38 2.68 15.45
CA HIS A 197 2.31 3.33 14.69
C HIS A 197 1.57 2.36 13.78
N ILE A 198 2.31 1.58 12.98
CA ILE A 198 1.75 0.61 12.02
C ILE A 198 1.13 -0.57 12.75
N ILE A 199 1.91 -1.23 13.61
CA ILE A 199 1.48 -2.47 14.27
C ILE A 199 0.33 -2.20 15.24
N GLY A 200 0.39 -1.12 16.01
CA GLY A 200 -0.69 -0.81 16.95
C GLY A 200 -2.00 -0.44 16.26
N PHE A 201 -1.97 0.08 15.03
CA PHE A 201 -3.20 0.24 14.24
C PHE A 201 -3.80 -1.11 13.86
N LEU A 202 -2.95 -2.05 13.39
CA LEU A 202 -3.39 -3.39 12.97
C LEU A 202 -3.91 -4.21 14.15
N GLU A 203 -3.28 -4.11 15.32
CA GLU A 203 -3.77 -4.71 16.58
C GLU A 203 -5.15 -4.16 16.95
N THR A 204 -5.33 -2.83 16.96
CA THR A 204 -6.66 -2.23 17.20
C THR A 204 -7.71 -2.70 16.20
N LEU A 205 -7.34 -2.89 14.93
CA LEU A 205 -8.26 -3.40 13.92
C LEU A 205 -8.64 -4.86 14.18
N GLN A 206 -7.69 -5.71 14.55
CA GLN A 206 -7.98 -7.10 14.95
C GLN A 206 -8.95 -7.12 16.13
N ASP A 207 -8.71 -6.30 17.16
CA ASP A 207 -9.58 -6.16 18.32
C ASP A 207 -11.01 -5.73 17.94
N ALA A 208 -11.11 -4.79 17.00
CA ALA A 208 -12.38 -4.32 16.48
C ALA A 208 -13.13 -5.42 15.70
N LEU A 209 -12.42 -6.22 14.90
CA LEU A 209 -12.99 -7.35 14.18
C LEU A 209 -13.47 -8.46 15.12
N VAL A 210 -12.69 -8.80 16.16
CA VAL A 210 -13.08 -9.76 17.21
C VAL A 210 -14.36 -9.30 17.92
N SER A 211 -14.47 -8.00 18.23
CA SER A 211 -15.68 -7.43 18.83
C SER A 211 -16.88 -7.47 17.87
N LEU A 212 -16.62 -7.27 16.57
CA LEU A 212 -17.65 -7.33 15.54
C LEU A 212 -18.17 -8.77 15.34
N GLU A 213 -17.30 -9.77 15.46
CA GLU A 213 -17.67 -11.19 15.41
C GLU A 213 -18.50 -11.62 16.63
N ALA A 214 -18.09 -11.21 17.82
CA ALA A 214 -18.74 -11.60 19.08
C ALA A 214 -20.11 -10.92 19.30
N SER A 215 -20.40 -9.84 18.57
CA SER A 215 -21.63 -9.04 18.74
C SER A 215 -22.53 -9.09 17.51
N GLU A 216 -23.82 -8.79 17.69
CA GLU A 216 -24.75 -8.64 16.56
C GLU A 216 -24.48 -7.39 15.69
N GLY A 217 -23.46 -6.58 16.03
CA GLY A 217 -22.91 -5.46 15.26
C GLY A 217 -23.92 -4.47 14.66
N GLU A 218 -23.88 -3.21 15.07
CA GLU A 218 -24.72 -2.18 14.44
C GLU A 218 -24.13 -1.67 13.12
N GLY A 219 -24.93 -0.98 12.31
CA GLY A 219 -24.50 -0.45 11.01
C GLY A 219 -23.28 0.48 11.10
N LEU A 220 -23.13 1.22 12.21
CA LEU A 220 -21.98 2.08 12.46
C LEU A 220 -20.70 1.27 12.72
N SER A 221 -20.77 0.15 13.43
CA SER A 221 -19.64 -0.73 13.72
C SER A 221 -18.99 -1.25 12.41
N PHE A 222 -19.81 -1.69 11.46
CA PHE A 222 -19.33 -2.10 10.14
C PHE A 222 -18.67 -0.94 9.37
N GLN A 223 -19.24 0.26 9.43
CA GLN A 223 -18.67 1.44 8.74
C GLN A 223 -17.31 1.83 9.32
N THR A 224 -17.16 1.82 10.65
CA THR A 224 -15.91 2.14 11.34
C THR A 224 -14.79 1.17 10.96
N VAL A 225 -15.10 -0.13 10.89
CA VAL A 225 -14.15 -1.16 10.44
C VAL A 225 -13.79 -0.98 8.97
N ARG A 226 -14.76 -0.75 8.06
CA ARG A 226 -14.47 -0.51 6.63
C ARG A 226 -13.59 0.71 6.38
N ARG A 227 -13.71 1.74 7.21
CA ARG A 227 -12.88 2.95 7.11
C ARG A 227 -11.39 2.68 7.39
N SER A 228 -11.07 1.57 8.06
CA SER A 228 -9.68 1.15 8.33
C SER A 228 -8.83 1.11 7.05
N ARG A 229 -9.38 0.64 5.92
CA ARG A 229 -8.70 0.60 4.61
C ARG A 229 -8.18 1.98 4.19
N ASN A 230 -9.03 2.99 4.27
CA ASN A 230 -8.66 4.37 3.89
C ASN A 230 -7.68 4.99 4.89
N LEU A 231 -7.81 4.67 6.18
CA LEU A 231 -6.85 5.12 7.19
C LEU A 231 -5.49 4.48 7.00
N TYR A 232 -5.45 3.17 6.78
CA TYR A 232 -4.23 2.42 6.56
C TYR A 232 -3.45 2.98 5.39
N HIS A 233 -4.11 3.13 4.25
CA HIS A 233 -3.53 3.70 3.03
C HIS A 233 -3.19 5.20 3.15
N GLY A 234 -4.00 5.97 3.89
CA GLY A 234 -3.85 7.43 3.99
C GLY A 234 -2.82 7.90 5.01
N TYR A 235 -2.69 7.19 6.13
CA TYR A 235 -2.05 7.69 7.35
C TYR A 235 -1.22 6.67 8.12
N ILE A 236 -1.36 5.37 7.85
CA ILE A 236 -0.58 4.35 8.58
C ILE A 236 0.63 3.93 7.77
N TRP A 237 0.40 3.27 6.64
CA TRP A 237 1.46 2.77 5.77
C TRP A 237 2.36 3.85 5.14
N PRO A 238 1.87 5.04 4.74
CA PRO A 238 2.71 6.04 4.09
C PRO A 238 3.93 6.47 4.89
N TRP A 239 3.89 6.37 6.23
CA TRP A 239 5.04 6.70 7.07
C TRP A 239 6.19 5.71 6.87
N GLY A 240 5.91 4.40 6.98
CA GLY A 240 6.91 3.37 6.71
C GLY A 240 7.40 3.43 5.26
N ALA A 241 6.48 3.55 4.32
CA ALA A 241 6.81 3.66 2.90
C ALA A 241 7.71 4.86 2.56
N MET A 242 7.55 6.01 3.22
CA MET A 242 8.42 7.17 2.97
C MET A 242 9.84 6.96 3.50
N GLN A 243 10.03 6.16 4.56
CA GLN A 243 11.38 5.77 4.97
C GLN A 243 12.06 4.90 3.92
N ILE A 244 11.35 3.90 3.39
CA ILE A 244 11.85 3.08 2.29
C ILE A 244 12.20 3.97 1.10
N SER A 245 11.31 4.91 0.77
CA SER A 245 11.49 5.84 -0.34
C SER A 245 12.78 6.65 -0.21
N LEU A 246 13.09 7.18 0.98
CA LEU A 246 14.34 7.91 1.21
C LEU A 246 15.59 7.02 1.17
N ASP A 247 15.48 5.78 1.67
CA ASP A 247 16.59 4.82 1.70
C ASP A 247 16.92 4.28 0.30
N GLN A 248 15.91 4.06 -0.54
CA GLN A 248 16.01 3.46 -1.88
C GLN A 248 15.97 4.47 -3.02
N ALA A 249 16.01 5.78 -2.73
CA ALA A 249 15.99 6.79 -3.76
C ALA A 249 17.29 6.82 -4.55
N GLU A 250 17.14 6.68 -5.86
CA GLU A 250 18.16 6.92 -6.86
C GLU A 250 17.72 8.06 -7.76
N ALA A 251 18.65 8.97 -8.08
CA ALA A 251 18.35 10.11 -8.94
C ALA A 251 19.65 10.67 -9.55
N PRO A 252 19.53 11.50 -10.60
CA PRO A 252 20.61 12.39 -11.01
C PRO A 252 21.15 13.21 -9.83
N ARG A 253 22.46 13.47 -9.83
CA ARG A 253 23.19 14.04 -8.67
C ARG A 253 22.64 15.38 -8.20
N ASP A 254 22.05 16.16 -9.09
CA ASP A 254 21.47 17.47 -8.85
C ASP A 254 20.04 17.43 -8.29
N GLU A 255 19.31 16.32 -8.46
CA GLU A 255 17.93 16.17 -7.97
C GLU A 255 17.83 15.38 -6.64
N ILE A 256 18.79 14.50 -6.34
CA ILE A 256 18.72 13.61 -5.17
C ILE A 256 18.68 14.36 -3.83
N ASP A 257 19.40 15.46 -3.70
CA ASP A 257 19.45 16.24 -2.47
C ASP A 257 18.12 16.97 -2.23
N GLN A 258 17.52 17.51 -3.29
CA GLN A 258 16.20 18.13 -3.23
C GLN A 258 15.13 17.11 -2.85
N PHE A 259 15.16 15.92 -3.45
CA PHE A 259 14.26 14.82 -3.12
C PHE A 259 14.38 14.45 -1.64
N ARG A 260 15.61 14.22 -1.16
CA ARG A 260 15.86 13.83 0.24
C ARG A 260 15.44 14.90 1.24
N MET A 261 15.68 16.17 0.92
CA MET A 261 15.22 17.29 1.76
C MET A 261 13.69 17.30 1.86
N LYS A 262 12.98 17.28 0.73
CA LYS A 262 11.51 17.26 0.70
C LYS A 262 10.93 16.04 1.43
N GLY A 263 11.53 14.86 1.24
CA GLY A 263 11.04 13.64 1.90
C GLY A 263 11.24 13.67 3.42
N ARG A 264 12.31 14.29 3.92
CA ARG A 264 12.48 14.52 5.37
C ARG A 264 11.45 15.49 5.94
N ASP A 265 11.13 16.55 5.21
CA ASP A 265 10.08 17.49 5.62
C ASP A 265 8.72 16.77 5.71
N ILE A 266 8.41 15.91 4.75
CA ILE A 266 7.20 15.08 4.76
C ILE A 266 7.21 14.11 5.95
N LEU A 267 8.33 13.43 6.23
CA LEU A 267 8.44 12.55 7.40
C LEU A 267 8.22 13.31 8.72
N SER A 268 8.69 14.56 8.82
CA SER A 268 8.42 15.40 9.99
C SER A 268 6.91 15.66 10.13
N GLN A 269 6.23 15.99 9.03
CA GLN A 269 4.78 16.18 9.04
C GLN A 269 4.02 14.89 9.40
N PHE A 270 4.46 13.74 8.90
CA PHE A 270 3.87 12.45 9.25
C PHE A 270 3.98 12.18 10.75
N ARG A 271 5.17 12.40 11.33
CA ARG A 271 5.42 12.24 12.77
C ARG A 271 4.53 13.15 13.63
N GLU A 272 4.21 14.35 13.15
CA GLU A 272 3.36 15.30 13.87
C GLU A 272 1.86 15.01 13.73
N THR A 273 1.42 14.53 12.56
CA THR A 273 -0.02 14.50 12.20
C THR A 273 -0.64 13.11 12.18
N PHE A 274 0.11 12.07 11.81
CA PHE A 274 -0.45 10.74 11.62
C PHE A 274 -0.85 10.05 12.94
N PRO A 275 -0.10 10.18 14.04
CA PRO A 275 -0.53 9.61 15.33
C PRO A 275 -1.92 10.11 15.76
N GLN A 276 -2.25 11.38 15.48
CA GLN A 276 -3.55 11.95 15.81
C GLN A 276 -4.69 11.31 15.00
N GLN A 277 -4.45 10.97 13.74
CA GLN A 277 -5.44 10.29 12.89
C GLN A 277 -5.71 8.87 13.38
N ARG A 278 -4.65 8.18 13.82
CA ARG A 278 -4.78 6.86 14.44
C ARG A 278 -5.59 6.94 15.75
N THR A 279 -5.20 7.81 16.69
CA THR A 279 -5.91 7.96 17.97
C THR A 279 -7.36 8.37 17.78
N SER A 280 -7.65 9.29 16.84
CA SER A 280 -9.03 9.68 16.54
C SER A 280 -9.87 8.51 16.05
N TRP A 281 -9.29 7.53 15.36
CA TRP A 281 -10.00 6.34 14.93
C TRP A 281 -10.10 5.29 16.05
N GLU A 282 -9.09 5.15 16.90
CA GLU A 282 -9.17 4.33 18.12
C GLU A 282 -10.32 4.79 19.03
N ASP A 283 -10.48 6.11 19.22
CA ASP A 283 -11.61 6.69 19.96
C ASP A 283 -12.96 6.40 19.28
N GLU A 284 -13.00 6.43 17.94
CA GLU A 284 -14.19 6.08 17.16
C GLU A 284 -14.57 4.61 17.38
N VAL A 285 -13.60 3.68 17.25
CA VAL A 285 -13.74 2.24 17.50
C VAL A 285 -14.32 1.99 18.89
N ALA A 286 -13.77 2.64 19.92
CA ALA A 286 -14.29 2.53 21.28
C ALA A 286 -15.72 3.07 21.42
N SER A 287 -16.03 4.19 20.76
CA SER A 287 -17.35 4.83 20.84
C SER A 287 -18.49 4.00 20.24
N VAL A 288 -18.18 3.15 19.24
CA VAL A 288 -19.13 2.22 18.61
C VAL A 288 -19.12 0.83 19.26
N GLY A 289 -18.47 0.69 20.42
CA GLY A 289 -18.48 -0.55 21.21
C GLY A 289 -17.60 -1.66 20.66
N LEU A 290 -16.62 -1.35 19.80
CA LEU A 290 -15.70 -2.33 19.22
C LEU A 290 -14.41 -2.49 20.03
N SER A 291 -14.54 -2.50 21.36
CA SER A 291 -13.44 -2.79 22.28
C SER A 291 -13.67 -4.15 22.93
N PRO A 292 -12.87 -5.18 22.60
CA PRO A 292 -13.17 -6.53 23.00
C PRO A 292 -12.96 -6.71 24.49
N SER A 293 -13.86 -7.45 25.13
CA SER A 293 -13.66 -8.01 26.44
C SER A 293 -12.85 -9.30 26.36
N LEU A 294 -12.31 -9.76 27.49
CA LEU A 294 -11.65 -11.08 27.61
C LEU A 294 -12.55 -12.23 27.15
N GLY A 295 -13.88 -12.11 27.27
CA GLY A 295 -14.83 -13.13 26.83
C GLY A 295 -14.98 -13.20 25.31
N ASP A 296 -14.77 -12.09 24.60
CA ASP A 296 -14.96 -12.01 23.16
C ASP A 296 -13.88 -12.79 22.42
N TYR A 297 -12.64 -12.70 22.89
CA TYR A 297 -11.53 -13.55 22.42
C TYR A 297 -11.79 -15.05 22.60
N GLN A 298 -12.52 -15.43 23.64
CA GLN A 298 -12.83 -16.84 23.88
C GLN A 298 -13.84 -17.37 22.86
N ASN A 299 -14.78 -16.54 22.43
CA ASN A 299 -15.83 -16.90 21.49
C ASN A 299 -15.35 -16.89 20.04
N ALA A 300 -14.51 -15.91 19.66
CA ALA A 300 -13.93 -15.77 18.33
C ALA A 300 -13.05 -16.97 17.91
N ARG A 301 -12.29 -17.55 18.86
CA ARG A 301 -11.32 -18.64 18.58
C ARG A 301 -11.90 -20.07 18.47
N GLY A 302 -13.22 -20.25 18.51
CA GLY A 302 -13.86 -21.58 18.42
C GLY A 302 -13.50 -22.57 19.56
N GLU A 303 -13.98 -23.83 19.46
CA GLU A 303 -14.00 -24.84 20.55
C GLU A 303 -12.65 -25.09 21.28
N VAL A 304 -11.51 -24.83 20.63
CA VAL A 304 -10.17 -25.04 21.21
C VAL A 304 -9.89 -24.03 22.33
N SER A 305 -10.42 -22.81 22.20
CA SER A 305 -10.39 -21.76 23.22
C SER A 305 -11.30 -22.08 24.41
N THR A 306 -12.46 -22.71 24.16
CA THR A 306 -13.41 -23.12 25.20
C THR A 306 -12.79 -24.17 26.12
N GLN A 307 -12.03 -25.12 25.58
CA GLN A 307 -11.31 -26.13 26.38
C GLN A 307 -10.18 -25.52 27.23
N LEU A 308 -9.47 -24.52 26.71
CA LEU A 308 -8.44 -23.78 27.46
C LEU A 308 -9.04 -22.90 28.56
N GLY A 309 -10.15 -22.21 28.28
CA GLY A 309 -10.89 -21.43 29.27
C GLY A 309 -11.54 -22.30 30.36
N GLU A 310 -11.98 -23.51 30.04
CA GLU A 310 -12.45 -24.50 31.01
C GLU A 310 -11.32 -25.08 31.88
N LEU A 311 -10.14 -25.32 31.29
CA LEU A 311 -8.93 -25.72 32.02
C LEU A 311 -8.46 -24.64 33.00
N GLU A 312 -8.48 -23.38 32.60
CA GLU A 312 -8.12 -22.26 33.48
C GLU A 312 -9.15 -22.02 34.59
N ARG A 313 -10.46 -22.10 34.30
CA ARG A 313 -11.50 -22.05 35.35
C ARG A 313 -11.41 -23.24 36.31
N GLY A 314 -11.02 -24.42 35.83
CA GLY A 314 -10.76 -25.60 36.65
C GLY A 314 -9.55 -25.46 37.59
N LEU A 315 -8.50 -24.76 37.14
CA LEU A 315 -7.30 -24.47 37.92
C LEU A 315 -7.56 -23.41 39.01
N VAL A 316 -8.33 -22.35 38.69
CA VAL A 316 -8.69 -21.31 39.67
C VAL A 316 -9.59 -21.88 40.79
N MET A 317 -10.49 -22.81 40.46
CA MET A 317 -11.36 -23.47 41.45
C MET A 317 -10.61 -24.52 42.30
N SER A 318 -9.52 -25.10 41.81
CA SER A 318 -8.69 -26.03 42.59
C SER A 318 -7.72 -25.31 43.54
N GLY A 319 -7.33 -24.07 43.25
CA GLY A 319 -6.45 -23.24 44.11
C GLY A 319 -7.17 -22.51 45.26
N MET A 320 -8.49 -22.59 45.36
CA MET A 320 -9.29 -21.99 46.45
C MET A 320 -9.70 -22.99 47.54
N ASN A 321 -9.30 -24.27 47.42
CA ASN A 321 -9.63 -25.34 48.37
C ASN A 321 -8.42 -25.89 49.15
N ASP A 322 -7.26 -25.22 49.09
CA ASP A 322 -6.08 -25.52 49.92
C ASP A 322 -5.84 -24.47 51.01
#